data_AF-X1SQE5-F1
#
_entry.id   AF-X1SQE5-F1
#
_cell.length_a   1.000
_cell.length_b   1.000
_cell.length_c   1.000
_cell.angle_alpha   90.00
_cell.angle_beta   90.00
_cell.angle_gamma   90.00
#
_symmetry.space_group_name_H-M   'P 1'
#
loop_
_entity.id
_entity.type
_entity.pdbx_description
1 polymer ?
#
loop_
_entity_poly.entity_id
_entity_poly.type
_entity_poly.pdbx_seq_one_letter_code
_entity_poly.pdbx_strand_id
1 'polypeptide(L)'
;HSNEYRTFNVSILNHVVLSGLLGVNPDGGFVSYSPDLEEVVGSVQEGRAQLAFLLPPPQPMLVKKIADQMERMPRKSTYFYPKPPTGLVVNPLLD
;
A
#
# COMPACT_ATOMS: atom_id res chain seq x y z
N HIS A 1 -11.26 0.42 13.23
CA HIS A 1 -11.08 0.90 11.85
C HIS A 1 -12.41 1.25 11.19
N SER A 2 -12.42 2.34 10.42
CA SER A 2 -13.56 2.88 9.66
C SER A 2 -14.04 1.94 8.55
N ASN A 3 -15.18 2.27 7.94
CA ASN A 3 -15.65 1.52 6.78
C ASN A 3 -14.69 1.72 5.60
N GLU A 4 -14.24 2.95 5.36
CA GLU A 4 -13.26 3.29 4.33
C GLU A 4 -11.99 2.46 4.45
N TYR A 5 -11.45 2.33 5.66
CA TYR A 5 -10.27 1.50 5.94
C TYR A 5 -10.55 0.02 5.69
N ARG A 6 -11.70 -0.49 6.13
CA ARG A 6 -12.06 -1.92 6.00
C ARG A 6 -12.29 -2.35 4.56
N THR A 7 -12.81 -1.45 3.73
CA THR A 7 -13.03 -1.70 2.29
C THR A 7 -11.82 -1.36 1.43
N PHE A 8 -10.75 -0.83 2.02
CA PHE A 8 -9.54 -0.49 1.28
C PHE A 8 -8.80 -1.77 0.88
N ASN A 9 -8.58 -1.97 -0.43
CA ASN A 9 -8.03 -3.22 -0.96
C ASN A 9 -6.69 -3.63 -0.31
N VAL A 10 -5.82 -2.66 0.01
CA VAL A 10 -4.55 -2.96 0.69
C VAL A 10 -4.79 -3.45 2.11
N SER A 11 -5.77 -2.90 2.83
CA SER A 11 -6.15 -3.37 4.16
C SER A 11 -6.68 -4.80 4.11
N ILE A 12 -7.51 -5.12 3.12
CA ILE A 12 -8.03 -6.47 2.92
C ILE A 12 -6.89 -7.44 2.60
N LEU A 13 -6.00 -7.08 1.67
CA LEU A 13 -4.85 -7.91 1.31
C LEU A 13 -3.98 -8.18 2.53
N ASN A 14 -3.60 -7.14 3.30
CA ASN A 14 -2.70 -7.30 4.43
C ASN A 14 -3.31 -8.12 5.58
N HIS A 15 -4.52 -7.77 6.00
CA HIS A 15 -5.11 -8.35 7.21
C HIS A 15 -5.81 -9.67 6.96
N VAL A 16 -6.58 -9.76 5.87
CA VAL A 16 -7.39 -10.95 5.59
C VAL A 16 -6.57 -11.99 4.84
N VAL A 17 -5.92 -11.59 3.74
CA VAL A 17 -5.25 -12.56 2.85
C VAL A 17 -3.87 -12.94 3.39
N LEU A 18 -2.97 -11.97 3.54
CA LEU A 18 -1.59 -12.24 3.96
C LEU A 18 -1.55 -12.74 5.40
N SER A 19 -2.03 -11.94 6.35
CA SER A 19 -1.94 -12.31 7.78
C SER A 19 -2.92 -13.42 8.16
N GLY A 20 -4.17 -13.34 7.68
CA GLY A 20 -5.24 -14.26 8.06
C GLY A 20 -5.14 -15.62 7.36
N LEU A 21 -5.21 -15.63 6.03
CA LEU A 21 -5.28 -16.89 5.25
C LEU A 21 -3.91 -17.53 5.03
N LEU A 22 -2.86 -16.72 4.81
CA LEU A 22 -1.53 -17.22 4.46
C LEU A 22 -0.56 -17.25 5.64
N GLY A 23 -0.88 -16.62 6.77
CA GLY A 23 0.02 -16.51 7.93
C GLY A 23 1.30 -15.72 7.64
N VAL A 24 1.31 -14.90 6.59
CA VAL A 24 2.45 -14.08 6.16
C VAL A 24 2.37 -12.70 6.81
N ASN A 25 3.43 -12.30 7.51
CA ASN A 25 3.55 -10.93 8.00
C ASN A 25 3.82 -9.97 6.82
N PRO A 26 2.91 -9.04 6.49
CA PRO A 26 3.09 -8.10 5.38
C PRO A 26 4.27 -7.14 5.57
N ASP A 27 4.72 -6.92 6.81
CA ASP A 27 5.90 -6.12 7.14
C ASP A 27 7.18 -6.95 7.32
N GLY A 28 7.11 -8.26 7.07
CA GLY A 28 8.25 -9.18 7.13
C GLY A 28 9.11 -9.15 5.87
N GLY A 29 10.19 -9.94 5.87
CA GLY A 29 11.13 -10.04 4.75
C GLY A 29 10.65 -10.87 3.55
N PHE A 30 9.46 -11.46 3.63
CA PHE A 30 8.91 -12.34 2.59
C PHE A 30 7.99 -11.62 1.58
N VAL A 31 7.75 -10.32 1.76
CA VAL A 31 6.90 -9.52 0.86
C VAL A 31 7.72 -8.43 0.20
N SER A 32 7.75 -8.42 -1.13
CA SER A 32 8.33 -7.37 -1.95
C SER A 32 7.24 -6.53 -2.61
N TYR A 33 7.59 -5.30 -3.00
CA TYR A 33 6.68 -4.34 -3.61
C TYR A 33 7.37 -3.70 -4.81
N SER A 34 6.72 -3.71 -5.97
CA SER A 34 7.14 -2.93 -7.14
C SER A 34 5.93 -2.23 -7.78
N PRO A 35 6.08 -0.96 -8.20
CA PRO A 35 5.09 -0.28 -9.02
C PRO A 35 5.18 -0.69 -10.50
N ASP A 36 6.20 -1.44 -10.90
CA ASP A 36 6.41 -1.92 -12.27
C ASP A 36 5.73 -3.27 -12.48
N LEU A 37 4.77 -3.31 -13.40
CA LEU A 37 4.00 -4.51 -13.69
C LEU A 37 4.85 -5.62 -14.32
N GLU A 38 5.80 -5.27 -15.19
CA GLU A 38 6.66 -6.25 -15.86
C GLU A 38 7.60 -6.92 -14.86
N GLU A 39 8.15 -6.16 -13.92
CA GLU A 39 8.97 -6.70 -12.83
C GLU A 39 8.17 -7.69 -11.96
N VAL A 40 6.94 -7.33 -11.59
CA VAL A 40 6.07 -8.19 -10.76
C VAL A 40 5.74 -9.49 -11.48
N VAL A 41 5.30 -9.42 -12.74
CA VAL A 41 4.97 -10.60 -13.54
C VAL A 41 6.20 -11.49 -13.76
N GLY A 42 7.33 -10.88 -14.13
CA GLY A 42 8.60 -11.58 -14.32
C GLY A 42 9.05 -12.31 -13.05
N SER A 43 8.88 -11.70 -11.87
CA SER A 43 9.26 -12.34 -10.60
C SER A 43 8.55 -13.68 -10.35
N VAL A 44 7.29 -13.81 -10.76
CA VAL A 44 6.54 -15.07 -10.63
C VAL A 44 6.94 -16.06 -11.72
N GLN A 45 7.07 -15.61 -12.96
CA GLN A 45 7.44 -16.47 -14.10
C GLN A 45 8.84 -17.08 -13.93
N GLU A 46 9.77 -16.33 -13.34
CA GLU A 46 11.15 -16.77 -13.07
C GLU A 46 11.28 -17.56 -11.76
N GLY A 47 10.19 -17.74 -11.00
CA GLY A 47 10.19 -18.47 -9.74
C GLY A 47 10.85 -17.73 -8.56
N ARG A 48 11.15 -16.42 -8.70
CA ARG A 48 11.64 -15.56 -7.61
C ARG A 48 10.57 -15.27 -6.56
N ALA A 49 9.31 -15.25 -6.98
CA ALA A 49 8.15 -15.15 -6.11
C ALA A 49 7.19 -16.31 -6.38
N GLN A 50 6.52 -16.80 -5.32
CA GLN A 50 5.52 -17.87 -5.45
C GLN A 50 4.19 -17.37 -5.99
N LEU A 51 3.89 -16.09 -5.75
CA LEU A 51 2.61 -15.45 -6.07
C LEU A 51 2.80 -13.93 -6.08
N ALA A 52 1.93 -13.24 -6.83
CA ALA A 52 1.85 -11.80 -6.86
C ALA A 52 0.39 -11.34 -6.74
N PHE A 53 0.18 -10.20 -6.07
CA PHE A 53 -1.13 -9.55 -5.95
C PHE A 53 -1.11 -8.22 -6.70
N LEU A 54 -1.93 -8.10 -7.72
CA LEU A 54 -2.15 -6.85 -8.46
C LEU A 54 -3.40 -6.17 -7.91
N LEU A 55 -3.24 -4.96 -7.37
CA LEU A 55 -4.34 -4.19 -6.80
C LEU A 55 -4.68 -3.00 -7.70
N PRO A 56 -5.96 -2.62 -7.80
CA PRO A 56 -6.31 -1.37 -8.47
C PRO A 56 -5.73 -0.18 -7.69
N PRO A 57 -5.38 0.93 -8.38
CA PRO A 57 -4.81 2.09 -7.72
C PRO A 57 -5.79 2.68 -6.69
N PRO A 58 -5.28 3.12 -5.53
CA PRO A 58 -6.11 3.75 -4.50
C PRO A 58 -6.70 5.06 -5.02
N GLN A 59 -8.00 5.28 -4.82
CA GLN A 59 -8.61 6.58 -5.11
C GLN A 59 -8.09 7.63 -4.12
N PRO A 60 -7.57 8.79 -4.57
CA PRO A 60 -7.03 9.82 -3.67
C PRO A 60 -8.05 10.30 -2.62
N MET A 61 -9.33 10.37 -2.98
CA MET A 61 -10.40 10.75 -2.05
C MET A 61 -10.59 9.72 -0.92
N LEU A 62 -10.43 8.42 -1.21
CA LEU A 62 -10.51 7.39 -0.18
C LEU A 62 -9.31 7.48 0.77
N VAL A 63 -8.11 7.65 0.22
CA VAL A 63 -6.87 7.87 0.98
C VAL A 63 -7.02 9.06 1.93
N LYS A 64 -7.55 10.19 1.42
CA LYS A 64 -7.83 11.38 2.23
C LYS A 64 -8.83 11.08 3.35
N LYS A 65 -9.95 10.42 3.06
CA LYS A 65 -10.96 10.08 4.08
C LYS A 65 -10.39 9.24 5.22
N ILE A 66 -9.55 8.25 4.90
CA ILE A 66 -8.88 7.42 5.92
C ILE A 66 -7.95 8.30 6.78
N ALA A 67 -7.17 9.18 6.15
CA ALA A 67 -6.27 10.09 6.85
C ALA A 67 -7.01 11.14 7.72
N ASP A 68 -8.12 11.71 7.23
CA ASP A 68 -8.96 12.66 7.95
C ASP A 68 -9.54 12.05 9.24
N GLN A 69 -9.72 10.73 9.27
CA GLN A 69 -10.17 9.97 10.44
C GLN A 69 -9.03 9.58 11.39
N MET A 70 -7.82 10.13 11.19
CA MET A 70 -6.61 9.82 11.96
C MET A 70 -6.20 8.34 11.91
N GLU A 71 -6.61 7.61 10.87
CA GLU A 71 -6.25 6.22 10.69
C GLU A 71 -4.97 6.07 9.87
N ARG A 72 -4.10 5.16 10.31
CA ARG A 72 -2.89 4.82 9.58
C ARG A 72 -3.16 3.68 8.61
N MET A 73 -3.09 3.97 7.31
CA MET A 73 -3.11 2.95 6.26
C MET A 73 -1.96 1.95 6.42
N PRO A 74 -2.10 0.71 5.93
CA PRO A 74 -1.01 -0.26 5.90
C PRO A 74 0.24 0.27 5.18
N ARG A 75 1.43 -0.28 5.48
CA ARG A 75 2.66 0.16 4.80
C ARG A 75 2.57 -0.12 3.29
N LYS A 76 3.22 0.76 2.52
CA LYS A 76 3.26 0.69 1.04
C LYS A 76 1.87 0.71 0.36
N SER A 77 0.87 1.33 1.01
CA SER A 77 -0.50 1.44 0.48
C SER A 77 -0.69 2.33 -0.74
N THR A 78 0.21 3.30 -0.96
CA THR A 78 0.07 4.31 -2.02
C THR A 78 1.42 4.60 -2.65
N TYR A 79 1.45 4.73 -3.97
CA TYR A 79 2.62 5.20 -4.72
C TYR A 79 2.22 6.44 -5.54
N PHE A 80 2.60 7.63 -5.08
CA PHE A 80 2.36 8.89 -5.79
C PHE A 80 3.49 9.15 -6.79
N TYR A 81 3.14 9.30 -8.07
CA TYR A 81 4.09 9.54 -9.15
C TYR A 81 3.71 10.74 -10.03
N PRO A 82 4.65 11.64 -10.38
CA PRO A 82 6.01 11.71 -9.82
C PRO A 82 5.94 11.94 -8.31
N LYS A 83 6.98 11.51 -7.58
CA LYS A 83 7.04 11.83 -6.15
C LYS A 83 6.95 13.34 -6.01
N PRO A 84 6.08 13.86 -5.13
CA PRO A 84 6.01 15.29 -4.90
C PRO A 84 7.42 15.82 -4.61
N PRO A 85 7.83 16.97 -5.16
CA PRO A 85 9.08 17.62 -4.78
C PRO A 85 8.95 18.00 -3.31
N THR A 86 9.37 17.10 -2.44
CA THR A 86 9.35 17.29 -0.98
C THR A 86 10.60 18.04 -0.57
N GLY A 87 10.50 18.87 0.47
CA GLY A 87 11.65 19.59 1.03
C GLY A 87 12.00 20.95 0.40
N LEU A 88 11.21 21.45 -0.56
CA LEU A 88 11.44 22.79 -1.14
C LEU A 88 10.62 23.91 -0.50
N VAL A 89 9.49 23.58 0.15
CA VAL A 89 8.63 24.57 0.82
C VAL A 89 8.23 24.00 2.17
N VAL A 90 8.70 24.62 3.24
CA VAL A 90 8.22 24.40 4.60
C VAL A 90 7.20 25.49 4.89
N ASN A 91 5.95 25.11 5.17
CA ASN A 91 4.96 26.04 5.69
C ASN A 91 5.18 26.14 7.22
N PRO A 92 5.75 27.23 7.76
CA PRO A 92 5.84 27.38 9.20
C PRO A 92 4.42 27.39 9.77
N LEU A 93 4.15 26.48 10.70
CA LEU A 93 2.97 26.61 11.55
C LEU A 93 3.29 27.75 12.51
N LEU A 94 2.80 28.95 12.19
CA LEU A 94 2.82 30.06 13.13
C LEU A 94 1.74 29.77 14.17
N ASP A 95 2.15 29.73 15.44
CA ASP A 95 1.26 29.61 16.60
C ASP A 95 0.27 30.79 16.70
#